data_AF-M5BL46-F1
#
_entry.id   AF-M5BL46-F1
#
_cell.length_a   1.000
_cell.length_b   1.000
_cell.length_c   1.000
_cell.angle_alpha   90.00
_cell.angle_beta   90.00
_cell.angle_gamma   90.00
#
_symmetry.space_group_name_H-M   'P 1'
#
loop_
_entity.id
_entity.type
_entity.pdbx_description
1 polymer ?
#
loop_
_entity_poly.entity_id
_entity_poly.type
_entity_poly.pdbx_seq_one_letter_code
_entity_poly.pdbx_strand_id
1 'polypeptide(L)'
;MMELKALQRCVKRAVEWSEQASQLLDCPLPPKKRSRTESAPEPQFGVDDIQRLLDEIKKLGVDAPEKARLETLLEQVQDFQQKTRPLIRKIGSSDDTAPLEMFEELVAMGKNLRLEIEELTKLEELVARLQFFQIVSTVNDNGLTLDQVEELLTRGYDAQVPTDHKTMMELNRKATFGGEWKTRAVSILAQPRPSMQDLNQLVVPVQWIPTEENTRNESRRI
;
A
#
# COMPACT_ATOMS: atom_id res chain seq x y z
N MET A 1 -32.09 29.99 -39.33
CA MET A 1 -32.55 29.66 -37.96
C MET A 1 -32.00 28.32 -37.45
N MET A 2 -31.82 27.29 -38.29
CA MET A 2 -31.24 25.99 -37.87
C MET A 2 -29.74 26.05 -37.53
N GLU A 3 -28.95 26.77 -38.32
CA GLU A 3 -27.49 26.95 -38.07
C GLU A 3 -27.19 27.56 -36.70
N LEU A 4 -28.01 28.52 -36.26
CA LEU A 4 -27.83 29.21 -34.98
C LEU A 4 -28.11 28.26 -33.79
N LYS A 5 -29.08 27.34 -33.94
CA LYS A 5 -29.37 26.28 -32.97
C LYS A 5 -28.30 25.18 -32.96
N ALA A 6 -27.66 24.91 -34.10
CA ALA A 6 -26.54 23.97 -34.17
C ALA A 6 -25.30 24.55 -33.47
N LEU A 7 -24.99 25.82 -33.73
CA LEU A 7 -23.90 26.54 -33.07
C LEU A 7 -24.10 26.63 -31.55
N GLN A 8 -25.31 26.98 -31.09
CA GLN A 8 -25.64 27.03 -29.66
C GLN A 8 -25.43 25.68 -28.96
N ARG A 9 -25.77 24.56 -29.63
CA ARG A 9 -25.50 23.22 -29.11
C ARG A 9 -24.00 22.92 -29.02
N CYS A 10 -23.24 23.29 -30.06
CA CYS A 10 -21.78 23.11 -30.07
C CYS A 10 -21.10 23.90 -28.94
N VAL A 11 -21.46 25.18 -28.77
CA VAL A 11 -20.94 26.03 -27.70
C VAL A 11 -21.30 25.47 -26.33
N LYS A 12 -22.55 25.07 -26.11
CA LYS A 12 -22.97 24.47 -24.85
C LYS A 12 -22.15 23.21 -24.54
N ARG A 13 -21.96 22.34 -25.54
CA ARG A 13 -21.19 21.11 -25.36
C ARG A 13 -19.71 21.38 -25.09
N ALA A 14 -19.13 22.40 -25.73
CA ALA A 14 -17.75 22.82 -25.48
C ALA A 14 -17.54 23.35 -24.05
N VAL A 15 -18.53 24.07 -23.51
CA VAL A 15 -18.52 24.52 -22.10
C VAL A 15 -18.60 23.34 -21.15
N GLU A 16 -19.51 22.40 -21.39
CA GLU A 16 -19.61 21.16 -20.59
C GLU A 16 -18.30 20.35 -20.63
N TRP A 17 -17.68 20.25 -21.80
CA TRP A 17 -16.38 19.59 -21.96
C TRP A 17 -15.28 20.30 -21.16
N SER A 18 -15.21 21.63 -21.22
CA SER A 18 -14.20 22.41 -20.49
C SER A 18 -14.37 22.23 -18.98
N GLU A 19 -15.61 22.25 -18.49
CA GLU A 19 -15.91 22.01 -17.08
C GLU A 19 -15.49 20.59 -16.63
N GLN A 20 -15.76 19.56 -17.45
CA GLN A 20 -15.30 18.19 -17.17
C GLN A 20 -13.77 18.07 -17.16
N ALA A 21 -13.10 18.72 -18.11
CA ALA A 21 -11.65 18.73 -18.18
C ALA A 21 -11.03 19.46 -16.98
N SER A 22 -11.59 20.60 -16.57
CA SER A 22 -11.16 21.30 -15.36
C SER A 22 -11.36 20.46 -14.10
N GLN A 23 -12.51 19.78 -13.95
CA GLN A 23 -12.75 18.89 -12.81
C GLN A 23 -11.71 17.76 -12.71
N LEU A 24 -11.33 17.17 -13.84
CA LEU A 24 -10.28 16.14 -13.88
C LEU A 24 -8.92 16.71 -13.48
N LEU A 25 -8.54 17.86 -14.05
CA LEU A 25 -7.26 18.52 -13.79
C LEU A 25 -7.14 19.05 -12.35
N ASP A 26 -8.24 19.52 -11.78
CA ASP A 26 -8.32 20.09 -10.44
C ASP A 26 -8.64 19.03 -9.36
N CYS A 27 -8.75 17.75 -9.73
CA CYS A 27 -9.12 16.69 -8.81
C CYS A 27 -8.19 16.71 -7.57
N PRO A 28 -8.75 16.80 -6.35
CA PRO A 28 -7.97 16.80 -5.11
C PRO A 28 -7.33 15.42 -4.89
N LEU A 29 -6.17 15.41 -4.20
CA LEU A 29 -5.49 14.18 -3.82
C LEU A 29 -6.42 13.28 -2.98
N PRO A 30 -6.52 11.97 -3.26
CA PRO A 30 -7.20 11.07 -2.35
C PRO A 30 -6.46 11.04 -1.00
N PRO A 31 -7.16 11.14 0.14
CA PRO A 31 -6.51 11.03 1.43
C PRO A 31 -5.92 9.63 1.61
N LYS A 32 -4.67 9.55 2.08
CA LYS A 32 -4.04 8.28 2.49
C LYS A 32 -4.97 7.58 3.50
N LYS A 33 -5.42 6.38 3.14
CA LYS A 33 -6.26 5.46 3.93
C LYS A 33 -6.26 5.77 5.44
N ARG A 34 -7.35 6.37 5.92
CA ARG A 34 -7.78 6.26 7.32
C ARG A 34 -9.15 5.57 7.30
N SER A 35 -9.16 4.38 7.88
CA SER A 35 -10.26 3.78 8.65
C SER A 35 -11.68 4.25 8.32
N ARG A 36 -12.40 3.42 7.55
CA ARG A 36 -13.82 3.07 7.73
C ARG A 36 -14.68 4.11 8.49
N THR A 37 -14.87 5.30 7.93
CA THR A 37 -15.98 6.24 8.23
C THR A 37 -16.09 7.21 7.04
N GLU A 38 -17.22 7.14 6.34
CA GLU A 38 -17.83 8.04 5.35
C GLU A 38 -17.00 9.16 4.70
N SER A 39 -16.96 9.13 3.36
CA SER A 39 -16.85 10.29 2.45
C SER A 39 -15.48 10.93 2.23
N ALA A 40 -14.55 10.21 1.58
CA ALA A 40 -13.50 10.84 0.79
C ALA A 40 -13.62 10.37 -0.67
N PRO A 41 -13.57 11.26 -1.68
CA PRO A 41 -13.70 10.85 -3.07
C PRO A 41 -12.49 9.99 -3.44
N GLU A 42 -12.75 8.73 -3.77
CA GLU A 42 -11.81 7.92 -4.53
C GLU A 42 -11.48 8.64 -5.84
N PRO A 43 -10.26 8.47 -6.39
CA PRO A 43 -9.89 9.08 -7.67
C PRO A 43 -10.95 8.73 -8.73
N GLN A 44 -11.73 9.72 -9.18
CA GLN A 44 -12.92 9.47 -10.00
C GLN A 44 -12.59 9.23 -11.49
N PHE A 45 -11.32 9.42 -11.87
CA PHE A 45 -10.89 9.49 -13.25
C PHE A 45 -9.76 8.51 -13.54
N GLY A 46 -9.99 7.69 -14.56
CA GLY A 46 -8.99 6.78 -15.12
C GLY A 46 -8.27 7.38 -16.33
N VAL A 47 -7.26 6.65 -16.80
CA VAL A 47 -6.55 6.98 -18.06
C VAL A 47 -7.52 7.02 -19.25
N ASP A 48 -8.54 6.18 -19.25
CA ASP A 48 -9.57 6.12 -20.30
C ASP A 48 -10.41 7.40 -20.39
N ASP A 49 -10.64 8.09 -19.27
CA ASP A 49 -11.43 9.32 -19.25
C ASP A 49 -10.68 10.49 -19.89
N ILE A 50 -9.36 10.54 -19.73
CA ILE A 50 -8.50 11.50 -20.44
C ILE A 50 -8.58 11.26 -21.95
N GLN A 51 -8.47 10.01 -22.38
CA GLN A 51 -8.56 9.66 -23.80
C GLN A 51 -9.93 10.02 -24.39
N ARG A 52 -11.01 9.75 -23.65
CA ARG A 52 -12.37 10.13 -24.05
C ARG A 52 -12.52 11.65 -24.22
N LEU A 53 -12.03 12.44 -23.27
CA LEU A 53 -12.08 13.90 -23.35
C LEU A 53 -11.25 14.44 -24.53
N LEU A 54 -10.06 13.86 -24.78
CA LEU A 54 -9.22 14.24 -25.91
C LEU A 54 -9.86 13.89 -27.26
N ASP A 55 -10.54 12.75 -27.37
CA ASP A 55 -11.24 12.38 -28.60
C ASP A 55 -12.53 13.18 -28.81
N GLU A 56 -13.18 13.60 -27.72
CA GLU A 56 -14.34 14.48 -27.78
C GLU A 56 -13.97 15.88 -28.30
N ILE A 57 -12.90 16.50 -27.78
CA ILE A 57 -12.51 17.84 -28.25
C ILE A 57 -12.05 17.84 -29.71
N LYS A 58 -11.43 16.75 -30.19
CA LYS A 58 -11.12 16.58 -31.62
C LYS A 58 -12.38 16.62 -32.49
N LYS A 59 -13.50 16.06 -32.02
CA LYS A 59 -14.79 16.08 -32.73
C LYS A 59 -15.48 17.44 -32.65
N LEU A 60 -15.31 18.15 -31.53
CA LEU A 60 -15.87 19.50 -31.33
C LEU A 60 -15.12 20.56 -32.14
N GLY A 61 -13.83 20.36 -32.43
CA GLY A 61 -13.01 21.30 -33.20
C GLY A 61 -12.77 22.64 -32.49
N VAL A 62 -12.90 22.65 -31.16
CA VAL A 62 -12.72 23.83 -30.31
C VAL A 62 -11.28 23.86 -29.79
N ASP A 63 -10.70 25.05 -29.72
CA ASP A 63 -9.39 25.26 -29.10
C ASP A 63 -9.59 25.72 -27.65
N ALA A 64 -9.01 24.98 -26.72
CA ALA A 64 -9.21 25.17 -25.29
C ALA A 64 -7.90 24.86 -24.54
N PRO A 65 -7.49 25.69 -23.55
CA PRO A 65 -6.22 25.50 -22.85
C PRO A 65 -6.16 24.18 -22.05
N GLU A 66 -7.31 23.63 -21.66
CA GLU A 66 -7.41 22.34 -20.98
C GLU A 66 -6.92 21.19 -21.87
N LYS A 67 -7.05 21.30 -23.21
CA LYS A 67 -6.60 20.27 -24.15
C LYS A 67 -5.11 20.01 -24.01
N ALA A 68 -4.30 21.07 -24.07
CA ALA A 68 -2.85 20.96 -23.96
C ALA A 68 -2.42 20.38 -22.60
N ARG A 69 -3.15 20.71 -21.53
CA ARG A 69 -2.92 20.14 -20.19
C ARG A 69 -3.25 18.66 -20.12
N LEU A 70 -4.37 18.23 -20.72
CA LEU A 70 -4.76 16.82 -20.81
C LEU A 70 -3.79 16.00 -21.67
N GLU A 71 -3.30 16.56 -22.78
CA GLU A 71 -2.26 15.92 -23.60
C GLU A 71 -0.96 15.74 -22.81
N THR A 72 -0.52 16.79 -22.10
CA THR A 72 0.66 16.72 -21.22
C THR A 72 0.48 15.67 -20.12
N LEU A 73 -0.69 15.61 -19.49
CA LEU A 73 -1.00 14.63 -18.45
C LEU A 73 -0.98 13.20 -19.02
N LEU A 74 -1.54 12.99 -20.21
CA LEU A 74 -1.51 11.70 -20.88
C LEU A 74 -0.08 11.24 -21.19
N GLU A 75 0.79 12.15 -21.66
CA GLU A 75 2.21 11.86 -21.89
C GLU A 75 2.91 11.44 -20.59
N GLN A 76 2.66 12.14 -19.49
CA GLN A 76 3.22 11.79 -18.18
C GLN A 76 2.76 10.40 -17.70
N VAL A 77 1.49 10.06 -17.90
CA VAL A 77 0.95 8.74 -17.59
C VAL A 77 1.62 7.66 -18.44
N GLN A 78 1.79 7.90 -19.74
CA GLN A 78 2.43 6.95 -20.64
C GLN A 78 3.90 6.72 -20.28
N ASP A 79 4.65 7.78 -19.97
CA ASP A 79 6.03 7.70 -19.49
C ASP A 79 6.11 6.90 -18.17
N PHE A 80 5.21 7.17 -17.23
CA PHE A 80 5.10 6.41 -15.99
C PHE A 80 4.82 4.91 -16.24
N GLN A 81 3.86 4.58 -17.10
CA GLN A 81 3.55 3.19 -17.45
C GLN A 81 4.72 2.50 -18.15
N GLN A 82 5.41 3.20 -19.06
CA GLN A 82 6.56 2.67 -19.78
C GLN A 82 7.73 2.34 -18.85
N LYS A 83 7.96 3.17 -17.82
CA LYS A 83 8.96 2.92 -16.78
C LYS A 83 8.56 1.79 -15.83
N THR A 84 7.29 1.75 -15.45
CA THR A 84 6.80 0.90 -14.34
C THR A 84 6.48 -0.54 -14.77
N ARG A 85 5.84 -0.74 -15.94
CA ARG A 85 5.50 -2.07 -16.47
C ARG A 85 6.67 -3.07 -16.56
N PRO A 86 7.85 -2.71 -17.12
CA PRO A 86 8.96 -3.65 -17.21
C PRO A 86 9.52 -4.01 -15.83
N LEU A 87 9.49 -3.07 -14.88
CA LEU A 87 9.95 -3.30 -13.52
C LEU A 87 9.05 -4.29 -12.78
N ILE A 88 7.73 -4.07 -12.80
CA ILE A 88 6.75 -4.99 -12.18
C ILE A 88 6.92 -6.40 -12.76
N ARG A 89 7.06 -6.53 -14.10
CA ARG A 89 7.24 -7.84 -14.75
C ARG A 89 8.54 -8.54 -14.32
N LYS A 90 9.64 -7.80 -14.17
CA LYS A 90 10.94 -8.36 -13.81
C LYS A 90 10.96 -8.91 -12.39
N ILE A 91 10.30 -8.22 -11.46
CA ILE A 91 10.37 -8.53 -10.02
C ILE A 91 9.39 -9.65 -9.64
N GLY A 92 8.27 -9.78 -10.35
CA GLY A 92 7.36 -10.91 -10.18
C GLY A 92 7.96 -12.29 -10.50
N SER A 93 9.22 -12.38 -10.95
CA SER A 93 9.87 -13.62 -11.39
C SER A 93 11.18 -13.99 -10.67
N SER A 94 11.85 -13.09 -9.95
CA SER A 94 13.08 -13.45 -9.22
C SER A 94 13.53 -12.40 -8.22
N ASP A 95 14.00 -12.88 -7.06
CA ASP A 95 14.78 -12.25 -5.99
C ASP A 95 14.93 -10.71 -6.01
N ASP A 96 14.32 -10.12 -4.98
CA ASP A 96 14.19 -8.71 -4.63
C ASP A 96 15.54 -8.03 -4.40
N THR A 97 16.21 -7.61 -5.47
CA THR A 97 17.51 -6.92 -5.41
C THR A 97 17.50 -5.49 -5.98
N ALA A 98 16.37 -5.02 -6.50
CA ALA A 98 16.24 -3.65 -6.96
C ALA A 98 16.08 -2.69 -5.74
N PRO A 99 16.69 -1.50 -5.78
CA PRO A 99 16.68 -0.58 -4.64
C PRO A 99 15.26 -0.10 -4.36
N LEU A 100 14.78 -0.35 -3.13
CA LEU A 100 13.46 0.07 -2.66
C LEU A 100 13.19 1.56 -2.91
N GLU A 101 14.20 2.40 -2.69
CA GLU A 101 14.15 3.86 -2.88
C GLU A 101 13.67 4.25 -4.29
N MET A 102 14.15 3.55 -5.33
CA MET A 102 13.73 3.80 -6.71
C MET A 102 12.22 3.53 -6.91
N PHE A 103 11.67 2.52 -6.25
CA PHE A 103 10.23 2.23 -6.35
C PHE A 103 9.40 3.22 -5.54
N GLU A 104 9.88 3.67 -4.39
CA GLU A 104 9.23 4.71 -3.60
C GLU A 104 9.14 6.03 -4.36
N GLU A 105 10.21 6.40 -5.09
CA GLU A 105 10.22 7.55 -5.99
C GLU A 105 9.20 7.41 -7.12
N LEU A 106 9.13 6.23 -7.76
CA LEU A 106 8.12 5.95 -8.80
C LEU A 106 6.70 6.01 -8.24
N VAL A 107 6.44 5.48 -7.05
CA VAL A 107 5.14 5.59 -6.38
C VAL A 107 4.81 7.06 -6.10
N ALA A 108 5.77 7.86 -5.65
CA ALA A 108 5.55 9.29 -5.43
C ALA A 108 5.22 10.02 -6.74
N MET A 109 5.90 9.68 -7.84
CA MET A 109 5.61 10.20 -9.17
C MET A 109 4.19 9.84 -9.62
N GLY A 110 3.80 8.57 -9.50
CA GLY A 110 2.46 8.12 -9.88
C GLY A 110 1.35 8.75 -9.05
N LYS A 111 1.58 8.95 -7.73
CA LYS A 111 0.65 9.67 -6.84
C LYS A 111 0.43 11.12 -7.25
N ASN A 112 1.42 11.77 -7.85
CA ASN A 112 1.29 13.14 -8.35
C ASN A 112 0.39 13.24 -9.59
N LEU A 113 0.18 12.14 -10.32
CA LEU A 113 -0.69 12.11 -11.50
C LEU A 113 -2.18 12.17 -11.13
N ARG A 114 -2.55 11.80 -9.89
CA ARG A 114 -3.93 11.87 -9.34
C ARG A 114 -4.97 11.08 -10.16
N LEU A 115 -4.54 10.02 -10.83
CA LEU A 115 -5.39 9.17 -11.67
C LEU A 115 -5.42 7.74 -11.14
N GLU A 116 -6.49 7.02 -11.47
CA GLU A 116 -6.53 5.58 -11.33
C GLU A 116 -5.63 4.92 -12.39
N ILE A 117 -4.51 4.35 -11.92
CA ILE A 117 -3.52 3.67 -12.76
C ILE A 117 -3.26 2.31 -12.14
N GLU A 118 -3.63 1.24 -12.86
CA GLU A 118 -3.45 -0.14 -12.39
C GLU A 118 -1.99 -0.45 -12.05
N GLU A 119 -1.05 0.08 -12.84
CA GLU A 119 0.38 -0.07 -12.57
C GLU A 119 0.83 0.58 -11.27
N LEU A 120 0.19 1.70 -10.87
CA LEU A 120 0.50 2.36 -9.60
C LEU A 120 0.07 1.47 -8.42
N THR A 121 -1.14 0.92 -8.46
CA THR A 121 -1.63 0.01 -7.42
C THR A 121 -0.72 -1.22 -7.26
N LYS A 122 -0.36 -1.86 -8.38
CA LYS A 122 0.57 -3.00 -8.37
C LYS A 122 1.96 -2.63 -7.84
N LEU A 123 2.43 -1.43 -8.17
CA LEU A 123 3.72 -0.93 -7.68
C LEU A 123 3.68 -0.67 -6.18
N GLU A 124 2.58 -0.12 -5.64
CA GLU A 124 2.40 0.09 -4.19
C GLU A 124 2.37 -1.24 -3.42
N GLU A 125 1.67 -2.24 -3.93
CA GLU A 125 1.65 -3.59 -3.36
C GLU A 125 3.07 -4.19 -3.32
N LEU A 126 3.82 -4.01 -4.41
CA LEU A 126 5.20 -4.48 -4.49
C LEU A 126 6.12 -3.77 -3.49
N VAL A 127 6.01 -2.44 -3.38
CA VAL A 127 6.76 -1.65 -2.39
C VAL A 127 6.44 -2.09 -0.96
N ALA A 128 5.17 -2.30 -0.64
CA ALA A 128 4.75 -2.78 0.68
C ALA A 128 5.39 -4.14 1.01
N ARG A 129 5.46 -5.05 0.02
CA ARG A 129 6.10 -6.36 0.14
C ARG A 129 7.61 -6.25 0.37
N LEU A 130 8.29 -5.41 -0.41
CA LEU A 130 9.74 -5.17 -0.27
C LEU A 130 10.07 -4.57 1.10
N GLN A 131 9.29 -3.58 1.55
CA GLN A 131 9.43 -2.99 2.87
C GLN A 131 9.22 -4.01 4.00
N PHE A 132 8.25 -4.91 3.84
CA PHE A 132 8.04 -6.00 4.80
C PHE A 132 9.29 -6.87 4.93
N PHE A 133 9.87 -7.34 3.82
CA PHE A 133 11.07 -8.17 3.86
C PHE A 133 12.31 -7.44 4.38
N GLN A 134 12.45 -6.14 4.08
CA GLN A 134 13.51 -5.31 4.66
C GLN A 134 13.38 -5.21 6.18
N ILE A 135 12.16 -5.07 6.70
CA ILE A 135 11.94 -5.00 8.14
C ILE A 135 12.24 -6.34 8.78
N VAL A 136 11.70 -7.43 8.24
CA VAL A 136 11.93 -8.76 8.82
C VAL A 136 13.41 -9.12 8.80
N SER A 137 14.16 -8.77 7.75
CA SER A 137 15.62 -8.99 7.71
C SER A 137 16.40 -8.12 8.70
N THR A 138 15.90 -6.94 9.04
CA THR A 138 16.54 -6.03 10.02
C THR A 138 16.24 -6.45 11.45
N VAL A 139 15.09 -7.05 11.69
CA VAL A 139 14.68 -7.49 13.02
C VAL A 139 15.39 -8.79 13.37
N ASN A 140 16.28 -8.73 14.34
CA ASN A 140 16.96 -9.91 14.87
C ASN A 140 15.95 -10.86 15.53
N ASP A 141 15.94 -12.12 15.10
CA ASP A 141 14.97 -13.15 15.50
C ASP A 141 14.85 -13.37 17.02
N ASN A 142 15.89 -13.02 17.78
CA ASN A 142 16.03 -13.32 19.20
C ASN A 142 15.46 -12.25 20.15
N GLY A 143 14.84 -11.18 19.63
CA GLY A 143 14.36 -10.05 20.44
C GLY A 143 12.96 -9.54 20.09
N LEU A 144 12.18 -10.33 19.36
CA LEU A 144 10.81 -10.00 18.98
C LEU A 144 9.84 -10.28 20.13
N THR A 145 8.96 -9.33 20.45
CA THR A 145 7.83 -9.54 21.38
C THR A 145 6.64 -10.20 20.67
N LEU A 146 5.66 -10.75 21.40
CA LEU A 146 4.54 -11.47 20.78
C LEU A 146 3.71 -10.49 19.95
N ASP A 147 3.44 -9.33 20.53
CA ASP A 147 2.71 -8.24 19.88
C ASP A 147 3.43 -7.78 18.60
N GLN A 148 4.77 -7.72 18.61
CA GLN A 148 5.56 -7.39 17.41
C GLN A 148 5.46 -8.50 16.34
N VAL A 149 5.43 -9.77 16.72
CA VAL A 149 5.23 -10.87 15.76
C VAL A 149 3.84 -10.78 15.13
N GLU A 150 2.80 -10.47 15.91
CA GLU A 150 1.43 -10.28 15.43
C GLU A 150 1.31 -9.05 14.52
N GLU A 151 1.99 -7.94 14.85
CA GLU A 151 2.06 -6.74 14.00
C GLU A 151 2.77 -7.05 12.67
N LEU A 152 3.88 -7.78 12.70
CA LEU A 152 4.59 -8.21 11.49
C LEU A 152 3.72 -9.13 10.62
N LEU A 153 2.97 -10.06 11.22
CA LEU A 153 2.02 -10.90 10.49
C LEU A 153 0.94 -10.06 9.81
N THR A 154 0.34 -9.12 10.53
CA THR A 154 -0.67 -8.20 9.99
C THR A 154 -0.11 -7.42 8.80
N ARG A 155 1.10 -6.87 8.95
CA ARG A 155 1.79 -6.15 7.87
C ARG A 155 2.10 -7.05 6.67
N GLY A 156 2.47 -8.31 6.89
CA GLY A 156 2.69 -9.30 5.84
C GLY A 156 1.42 -9.60 5.05
N TYR A 157 0.27 -9.73 5.73
CA TYR A 157 -1.02 -9.90 5.07
C TYR A 157 -1.44 -8.66 4.27
N ASP A 158 -1.27 -7.46 4.85
CA ASP A 158 -1.57 -6.19 4.17
C ASP A 158 -0.68 -5.98 2.93
N ALA A 159 0.56 -6.48 2.97
CA ALA A 159 1.49 -6.48 1.83
C ALA A 159 1.26 -7.64 0.84
N GLN A 160 0.17 -8.41 1.01
CA GLN A 160 -0.18 -9.57 0.19
C GLN A 160 0.96 -10.59 0.05
N VAL A 161 1.72 -10.80 1.13
CA VAL A 161 2.75 -11.84 1.16
C VAL A 161 2.06 -13.21 1.22
N PRO A 162 2.43 -14.17 0.35
CA PRO A 162 1.87 -15.51 0.41
C PRO A 162 2.05 -16.18 1.77
N THR A 163 1.01 -16.85 2.28
CA THR A 163 1.03 -17.52 3.59
C THR A 163 2.01 -18.69 3.66
N ASP A 164 2.30 -19.30 2.52
CA ASP A 164 3.27 -20.40 2.35
C ASP A 164 4.71 -19.89 2.22
N HIS A 165 4.92 -18.57 2.17
CA HIS A 165 6.26 -18.00 2.19
C HIS A 165 6.95 -18.35 3.52
N LYS A 166 8.21 -18.79 3.45
CA LYS A 166 8.99 -19.26 4.61
C LYS A 166 8.92 -18.30 5.80
N THR A 167 9.11 -17.01 5.55
CA THR A 167 9.04 -15.95 6.57
C THR A 167 7.67 -15.87 7.25
N MET A 168 6.58 -15.98 6.48
CA MET A 168 5.21 -15.96 7.03
C MET A 168 4.94 -17.21 7.86
N MET A 169 5.40 -18.38 7.39
CA MET A 169 5.29 -19.63 8.15
C MET A 169 6.05 -19.56 9.47
N GLU A 170 7.27 -19.00 9.47
CA GLU A 170 8.09 -18.83 10.67
C GLU A 170 7.43 -17.86 11.68
N LEU A 171 6.95 -16.70 11.21
CA LEU A 171 6.23 -15.74 12.06
C LEU A 171 4.94 -16.36 12.62
N ASN A 172 4.17 -17.08 11.82
CA ASN A 172 2.93 -17.73 12.26
C ASN A 172 3.20 -18.82 13.30
N ARG A 173 4.29 -19.56 13.15
CA ARG A 173 4.73 -20.55 14.13
C ARG A 173 5.15 -19.89 15.45
N LYS A 174 5.88 -18.76 15.39
CA LYS A 174 6.25 -17.98 16.58
C LYS A 174 5.02 -17.41 17.30
N ALA A 175 4.05 -16.86 16.56
CA ALA A 175 2.81 -16.33 17.13
C ALA A 175 1.99 -17.42 17.83
N THR A 176 1.82 -18.57 17.17
CA THR A 176 1.07 -19.72 17.74
C THR A 176 1.73 -20.21 19.02
N PHE A 177 3.04 -20.48 18.99
CA PHE A 177 3.77 -20.96 20.16
C PHE A 177 3.79 -19.92 21.29
N GLY A 178 4.02 -18.64 20.97
CA GLY A 178 4.01 -17.56 21.94
C GLY A 178 2.65 -17.36 22.61
N GLY A 179 1.55 -17.49 21.85
CA GLY A 179 0.19 -17.43 22.36
C GLY A 179 -0.15 -18.61 23.28
N GLU A 180 0.22 -19.84 22.89
CA GLU A 180 0.06 -21.03 23.73
C GLU A 180 0.88 -20.91 25.03
N TRP A 181 2.12 -20.46 24.93
CA TRP A 181 2.99 -20.22 26.08
C TRP A 181 2.42 -19.14 27.01
N LYS A 182 1.98 -18.00 26.47
CA LYS A 182 1.36 -16.90 27.24
C LYS A 182 0.11 -17.38 27.98
N THR A 183 -0.76 -18.14 27.31
CA THR A 183 -1.96 -18.72 27.92
C THR A 183 -1.60 -19.66 29.07
N ARG A 184 -0.60 -20.53 28.88
CA ARG A 184 -0.10 -21.42 29.92
C ARG A 184 0.52 -20.65 31.10
N ALA A 185 1.35 -19.65 30.81
CA ALA A 185 1.98 -18.80 31.82
C ALA A 185 0.93 -18.08 32.68
N VAL A 186 -0.05 -17.45 32.05
CA VAL A 186 -1.16 -16.78 32.74
C VAL A 186 -1.93 -17.77 33.62
N SER A 187 -2.21 -18.97 33.11
CA SER A 187 -2.92 -20.01 33.88
C SER A 187 -2.15 -20.48 35.11
N ILE A 188 -0.85 -20.73 34.98
CA ILE A 188 0.02 -21.18 36.09
C ILE A 188 0.20 -20.05 37.11
N LEU A 189 0.42 -18.81 36.66
CA LEU A 189 0.61 -17.65 37.53
C LEU A 189 -0.68 -17.22 38.25
N ALA A 190 -1.86 -17.55 37.71
CA ALA A 190 -3.14 -17.31 38.37
C ALA A 190 -3.40 -18.27 39.55
N GLN A 191 -2.63 -19.35 39.70
CA GLN A 191 -2.78 -20.28 40.80
C GLN A 191 -2.26 -19.66 42.11
N PRO A 192 -2.95 -19.86 43.26
CA PRO A 192 -2.51 -19.26 44.53
C PRO A 192 -1.14 -19.72 45.02
N ARG A 193 -0.71 -20.93 44.62
CA ARG A 193 0.59 -21.54 44.98
C ARG A 193 1.09 -22.41 43.82
N PRO A 194 1.72 -21.83 42.78
CA PRO A 194 2.27 -22.61 41.68
C PRO A 194 3.41 -23.50 42.19
N SER A 195 3.44 -24.78 41.77
CA SER A 195 4.54 -25.66 42.15
C SER A 195 5.79 -25.38 41.31
N MET A 196 6.97 -25.75 41.81
CA MET A 196 8.21 -25.64 41.03
C MET A 196 8.15 -26.47 39.73
N GLN A 197 7.39 -27.56 39.73
CA GLN A 197 7.15 -28.36 38.52
C GLN A 197 6.32 -27.59 37.49
N ASP A 198 5.33 -26.80 37.91
CA ASP A 198 4.54 -25.94 37.02
C ASP A 198 5.38 -24.81 36.46
N LEU A 199 6.21 -24.17 37.30
CA LEU A 199 7.12 -23.12 36.84
C LEU A 199 8.17 -23.64 35.84
N ASN A 200 8.66 -24.87 36.03
CA ASN A 200 9.58 -25.51 35.07
C ASN A 200 8.93 -25.74 33.69
N GLN A 201 7.60 -25.85 33.59
CA GLN A 201 6.91 -25.97 32.31
C GLN A 201 6.91 -24.66 31.51
N LEU A 202 7.25 -23.53 32.14
CA LEU A 202 7.37 -22.22 31.49
C LEU A 202 8.76 -21.98 30.93
N VAL A 203 9.75 -22.81 31.31
CA VAL A 203 11.13 -22.72 30.81
C VAL A 203 11.17 -23.32 29.41
N VAL A 204 11.32 -22.47 28.41
CA VAL A 204 11.47 -22.84 26.99
C VAL A 204 12.73 -22.20 26.41
N PRO A 205 13.33 -22.77 25.36
CA PRO A 205 14.54 -22.21 24.75
C PRO A 205 14.27 -20.80 24.20
N VAL A 206 15.21 -19.87 24.46
CA VAL A 206 15.13 -18.41 24.20
C VAL A 206 14.66 -18.06 22.78
N GLN A 207 14.99 -18.88 21.78
CA GLN A 207 14.56 -18.75 20.38
C GLN A 207 13.03 -18.75 20.16
N TRP A 208 12.22 -19.10 21.17
CA TRP A 208 10.75 -19.18 21.07
C TRP A 208 10.02 -18.32 22.09
N ILE A 209 10.73 -17.51 22.88
CA ILE A 209 10.09 -16.66 23.89
C ILE A 209 10.04 -15.25 23.33
N PRO A 210 8.84 -14.74 22.99
CA PRO A 210 8.72 -13.33 22.73
C PRO A 210 8.93 -12.58 24.04
N THR A 211 9.99 -11.78 24.13
CA THR A 211 10.35 -11.11 25.39
C THR A 211 9.44 -9.94 25.63
N GLU A 212 8.75 -9.88 26.77
CA GLU A 212 7.99 -8.69 27.18
C GLU A 212 8.92 -7.47 27.31
N GLU A 213 8.48 -6.31 26.80
CA GLU A 213 9.27 -5.06 26.75
C GLU A 213 9.78 -4.62 28.14
N ASN A 214 9.07 -5.01 29.19
CA ASN A 214 9.38 -4.68 30.59
C ASN A 214 10.74 -5.27 31.07
N THR A 215 11.15 -6.42 30.55
CA THR A 215 12.41 -7.08 30.96
C THR A 215 13.67 -6.43 30.38
N ARG A 216 13.52 -5.65 29.30
CA ARG A 216 14.63 -4.97 28.62
C ARG A 216 15.12 -3.73 29.37
N ASN A 217 14.23 -3.05 30.10
CA ASN A 217 14.56 -1.80 30.77
C ASN A 217 15.29 -2.02 32.12
N GLU A 218 15.16 -3.21 32.71
CA GLU A 218 15.87 -3.58 33.95
C GLU A 218 17.31 -4.04 33.68
N SER A 219 17.59 -4.59 32.50
CA SER A 219 18.95 -5.03 32.11
C SER A 219 19.88 -3.88 31.68
N ARG A 220 19.38 -2.64 31.61
CA ARG A 220 20.16 -1.41 31.36
C ARG A 220 20.42 -0.57 32.61
N ARG A 221 20.01 -1.05 33.79
CA ARG A 221 20.24 -0.41 35.09
C ARG A 221 21.18 -1.20 36.01
N ILE A 222 22.18 -1.87 35.43
CA ILE A 222 23.34 -2.40 36.16
C ILE A 222 24.60 -1.99 35.41
#